data_AF-A0A3C1H8B8-F1
#
_entry.id   AF-A0A3C1H8B8-F1
#
_cell.length_a   1.000
_cell.length_b   1.000
_cell.length_c   1.000
_cell.angle_alpha   90.00
_cell.angle_beta   90.00
_cell.angle_gamma   90.00
#
_symmetry.space_group_name_H-M   'P 1'
#
loop_
_entity.id
_entity.type
_entity.pdbx_description
1 polymer ?
#
loop_
_entity_poly.entity_id
_entity_poly.type
_entity_poly.pdbx_seq_one_letter_code
_entity_poly.pdbx_strand_id
1 'polypeptide(L)'
;DGEEAFQLPAYEIVRVPLDWNSAKADAEARGGHLAVITSEAEWQKIQAVVGAALFQQEIWIGATDAAIEGQWHWVTGEPFSYQRWQGGQPDNLLNQDYLMMRPPGATWYDMGSTAVAAAYLLERENVFQTDPNNPDTDGDGLKDGDEARFYKTDPVRVDTDGDGLSDFEEIRRFHTNPLLADTDDDGLADGEELFRYHTDPLKQDSDGDGYSDLLEVTYGSDPTLASSVPGPQSRIFTAVEIEFDTKLGELYQMQVLADAGGWTNYGAKYVGTGQPISRLISTRTAPKQLWRVVISK
;
A
#
# COMPACT_ATOMS: atom_id res chain seq x y z
N ASP A 1 8.45 -27.08 -30.91
CA ASP A 1 9.38 -26.74 -29.85
C ASP A 1 8.56 -26.33 -28.65
N GLY A 2 8.48 -27.21 -27.65
CA GLY A 2 7.69 -26.96 -26.44
C GLY A 2 8.45 -25.98 -25.55
N GLU A 3 7.84 -24.83 -25.26
CA GLU A 3 8.35 -23.94 -24.23
C GLU A 3 8.02 -24.57 -22.87
N GLU A 4 9.03 -24.74 -22.02
CA GLU A 4 8.82 -25.16 -20.63
C GLU A 4 8.01 -24.07 -19.92
N ALA A 5 7.06 -24.46 -19.06
CA ALA A 5 6.27 -23.53 -18.24
C ALA A 5 7.14 -22.41 -17.67
N PHE A 6 6.74 -21.16 -17.89
CA PHE A 6 7.50 -20.03 -17.36
C PHE A 6 7.34 -19.99 -15.84
N GLN A 7 8.44 -20.22 -15.15
CA GLN A 7 8.53 -20.12 -13.70
C GLN A 7 9.39 -18.88 -13.39
N LEU A 8 8.84 -17.93 -12.62
CA LEU A 8 9.70 -16.95 -11.95
C LEU A 8 10.75 -17.72 -11.14
N PRO A 9 12.01 -17.23 -11.05
CA PRO A 9 12.98 -17.90 -10.21
C PRO A 9 12.43 -17.88 -8.79
N ALA A 10 12.19 -19.07 -8.24
CA ALA A 10 11.70 -19.24 -6.87
C ALA A 10 12.56 -18.52 -5.83
N TYR A 11 13.81 -18.14 -6.17
CA TYR A 11 14.75 -17.48 -5.28
C TYR A 11 15.47 -16.29 -5.92
N GLU A 12 15.56 -15.18 -5.18
CA GLU A 12 16.26 -13.95 -5.57
C GLU A 12 17.09 -13.41 -4.40
N ILE A 13 18.31 -12.90 -4.65
CA ILE A 13 19.08 -12.20 -3.62
C ILE A 13 18.77 -10.71 -3.66
N VAL A 14 18.12 -10.22 -2.60
CA VAL A 14 17.80 -8.79 -2.44
C VAL A 14 18.91 -8.13 -1.63
N ARG A 15 19.55 -7.12 -2.22
CA ARG A 15 20.77 -6.47 -1.71
C ARG A 15 20.46 -5.15 -1.01
N VAL A 16 19.71 -5.24 0.10
CA VAL A 16 19.38 -4.10 0.95
C VAL A 16 19.86 -4.43 2.37
N PRO A 17 20.72 -3.59 2.98
CA PRO A 17 21.18 -3.82 4.34
C PRO A 17 20.03 -3.67 5.35
N LEU A 18 19.60 -4.78 5.95
CA LEU A 18 18.45 -4.83 6.87
C LEU A 18 18.74 -5.74 8.07
N ASP A 19 18.11 -5.45 9.20
CA ASP A 19 17.92 -6.46 10.25
C ASP A 19 16.91 -7.54 9.80
N TRP A 20 16.85 -8.65 10.52
CA TRP A 20 16.03 -9.80 10.09
C TRP A 20 14.53 -9.48 10.00
N ASN A 21 13.99 -8.71 10.95
CA ASN A 21 12.57 -8.35 10.97
C ASN A 21 12.22 -7.41 9.82
N SER A 22 13.08 -6.43 9.56
CA SER A 22 12.95 -5.52 8.42
C SER A 22 13.09 -6.26 7.08
N ALA A 23 14.01 -7.23 6.99
CA ALA A 23 14.17 -8.08 5.80
C ALA A 23 12.93 -8.97 5.57
N LYS A 24 12.33 -9.53 6.63
CA LYS A 24 11.08 -10.27 6.55
C LYS A 24 9.94 -9.40 6.01
N ALA A 25 9.76 -8.21 6.57
CA ALA A 25 8.72 -7.28 6.12
C ALA A 25 8.93 -6.83 4.66
N ASP A 26 10.18 -6.56 4.25
CA ASP A 26 10.50 -6.21 2.86
C ASP A 26 10.29 -7.39 1.90
N ALA A 27 10.58 -8.63 2.33
CA ALA A 27 10.30 -9.84 1.53
C ALA A 27 8.79 -10.04 1.31
N GLU A 28 7.99 -9.86 2.37
CA GLU A 28 6.52 -9.91 2.32
C GLU A 28 5.96 -8.81 1.41
N ALA A 29 6.48 -7.58 1.51
CA ALA A 29 6.09 -6.48 0.63
C ALA A 29 6.45 -6.71 -0.85
N ARG A 30 7.42 -7.61 -1.15
CA ARG A 30 7.81 -8.01 -2.51
C ARG A 30 7.04 -9.23 -3.02
N GLY A 31 5.96 -9.63 -2.34
CA GLY A 31 5.11 -10.75 -2.73
C GLY A 31 5.76 -12.11 -2.51
N GLY A 32 6.63 -12.23 -1.51
CA GLY A 32 7.26 -13.50 -1.13
C GLY A 32 7.52 -13.57 0.37
N HIS A 33 8.54 -14.32 0.77
CA HIS A 33 9.00 -14.41 2.14
C HIS A 33 10.51 -14.65 2.19
N LEU A 34 11.11 -14.54 3.37
CA LEU A 34 12.50 -14.99 3.54
C LEU A 34 12.58 -16.48 3.22
N ALA A 35 13.61 -16.87 2.47
CA ALA A 35 13.71 -18.20 1.91
C ALA A 35 13.74 -19.30 2.96
N VAL A 36 13.04 -20.39 2.65
CA VAL A 36 12.85 -21.58 3.44
C VAL A 36 13.54 -22.75 2.74
N ILE A 37 14.33 -23.49 3.53
CA ILE A 37 15.17 -24.57 3.00
C ILE A 37 14.91 -25.80 3.86
N THR A 38 13.88 -26.56 3.50
CA THR A 38 13.41 -27.76 4.19
C THR A 38 14.07 -29.04 3.69
N SER A 39 14.82 -29.00 2.58
CA SER A 39 15.43 -30.20 1.99
C SER A 39 16.74 -29.94 1.23
N GLU A 40 17.51 -31.01 1.02
CA GLU A 40 18.68 -30.97 0.14
C GLU A 40 18.29 -30.61 -1.30
N ALA A 41 17.09 -31.00 -1.76
CA ALA A 41 16.62 -30.66 -3.10
C ALA A 41 16.41 -29.15 -3.26
N GLU A 42 15.85 -28.47 -2.25
CA GLU A 42 15.72 -27.00 -2.23
C GLU A 42 17.08 -26.32 -2.14
N TRP A 43 17.97 -26.86 -1.30
CA TRP A 43 19.36 -26.40 -1.23
C TRP A 43 20.03 -26.42 -2.62
N GLN A 44 19.86 -27.50 -3.40
CA GLN A 44 20.42 -27.60 -4.76
C GLN A 44 19.83 -26.57 -5.72
N LYS A 45 18.54 -26.19 -5.58
CA LYS A 45 17.92 -25.12 -6.40
C LYS A 45 18.59 -23.77 -6.14
N ILE A 46 18.88 -23.46 -4.89
CA ILE A 46 19.48 -22.17 -4.52
C ILE A 46 20.98 -22.09 -4.77
N GLN A 47 21.68 -23.23 -4.92
CA GLN A 47 23.13 -23.25 -5.11
C GLN A 47 23.61 -22.43 -6.32
N ALA A 48 22.84 -22.37 -7.42
CA ALA A 48 23.18 -21.54 -8.57
C ALA A 48 23.06 -20.04 -8.27
N VAL A 49 22.00 -19.65 -7.55
CA VAL A 49 21.71 -18.24 -7.18
C VAL A 49 22.73 -17.74 -6.16
N VAL A 50 22.96 -18.55 -5.14
CA VAL A 50 23.87 -18.26 -4.03
C VAL A 50 25.32 -18.36 -4.49
N GLY A 51 25.68 -19.38 -5.29
CA GLY A 51 27.05 -19.59 -5.80
C GLY A 51 27.60 -18.43 -6.65
N ALA A 52 26.74 -17.74 -7.41
CA ALA A 52 27.13 -16.55 -8.19
C ALA A 52 27.33 -15.28 -7.33
N ALA A 53 26.74 -15.23 -6.13
CA ALA A 53 26.71 -14.05 -5.26
C ALA A 53 27.72 -14.08 -4.09
N LEU A 54 28.27 -15.24 -3.75
CA LEU A 54 28.95 -15.50 -2.47
C LEU A 54 30.44 -15.12 -2.37
N PHE A 55 30.88 -14.00 -2.95
CA PHE A 55 32.12 -13.38 -2.45
C PHE A 55 31.81 -12.53 -1.21
N GLN A 56 31.88 -13.15 -0.03
CA GLN A 56 31.91 -12.54 1.32
C GLN A 56 30.61 -11.93 1.88
N GLN A 57 29.44 -12.20 1.30
CA GLN A 57 28.19 -11.59 1.79
C GLN A 57 27.40 -12.48 2.73
N GLU A 58 26.99 -11.90 3.85
CA GLU A 58 26.05 -12.48 4.82
C GLU A 58 24.62 -12.28 4.33
N ILE A 59 23.81 -13.34 4.40
CA ILE A 59 22.46 -13.38 3.81
C ILE A 59 21.46 -13.88 4.86
N TRP A 60 20.40 -13.12 5.13
CA TRP A 60 19.28 -13.62 5.94
C TRP A 60 18.48 -14.70 5.21
N ILE A 61 18.05 -15.71 5.96
CA ILE A 61 17.09 -16.74 5.54
C ILE A 61 16.01 -16.92 6.61
N GLY A 62 14.90 -17.55 6.25
CA GLY A 62 13.61 -17.40 6.92
C GLY A 62 13.38 -18.27 8.15
N ALA A 63 14.40 -18.63 8.93
CA ALA A 63 14.15 -19.34 10.20
C ALA A 63 14.46 -18.49 11.43
N THR A 64 13.71 -18.74 12.49
CA THR A 64 13.90 -18.12 13.80
C THR A 64 13.42 -19.03 14.93
N ASP A 65 13.96 -18.87 16.13
CA ASP A 65 13.43 -19.44 17.37
C ASP A 65 13.06 -18.37 18.42
N ALA A 66 12.93 -17.10 17.99
CA ALA A 66 12.67 -15.95 18.87
C ALA A 66 11.38 -16.09 19.72
N ALA A 67 10.44 -16.92 19.26
CA ALA A 67 9.22 -17.22 20.01
C ALA A 67 9.46 -18.19 21.16
N ILE A 68 10.29 -19.21 20.95
CA ILE A 68 10.61 -20.27 21.91
C ILE A 68 12.06 -20.72 21.67
N GLU A 69 12.95 -20.27 22.55
CA GLU A 69 14.38 -20.61 22.55
C GLU A 69 14.65 -22.10 22.29
N GLY A 70 15.50 -22.39 21.30
CA GLY A 70 15.87 -23.74 20.89
C GLY A 70 14.83 -24.45 20.02
N GLN A 71 13.68 -23.83 19.73
CA GLN A 71 12.65 -24.34 18.80
C GLN A 71 12.57 -23.48 17.53
N TRP A 72 13.53 -23.73 16.65
CA TRP A 72 13.58 -23.11 15.32
C TRP A 72 12.36 -23.50 14.49
N HIS A 73 11.80 -22.53 13.80
CA HIS A 73 10.72 -22.70 12.82
C HIS A 73 10.99 -21.82 11.60
N TRP A 74 10.50 -22.25 10.44
CA TRP A 74 10.49 -21.43 9.23
C TRP A 74 9.36 -20.40 9.29
N VAL A 75 9.54 -19.26 8.61
CA VAL A 75 8.56 -18.16 8.55
C VAL A 75 7.21 -18.58 7.96
N THR A 76 7.17 -19.66 7.18
CA THR A 76 5.97 -20.28 6.58
C THR A 76 5.40 -21.45 7.40
N GLY A 77 6.05 -21.83 8.50
CA GLY A 77 5.51 -22.76 9.50
C GLY A 77 5.91 -24.24 9.34
N GLU A 78 6.75 -24.58 8.36
CA GLU A 78 7.30 -25.92 8.18
C GLU A 78 8.22 -26.32 9.35
N PRO A 79 8.35 -27.62 9.64
CA PRO A 79 9.28 -28.10 10.67
C PRO A 79 10.74 -27.82 10.30
N PHE A 80 11.54 -27.41 11.28
CA PHE A 80 12.97 -27.15 11.12
C PHE A 80 13.82 -28.45 11.21
N SER A 81 13.59 -29.37 10.27
CA SER A 81 14.24 -30.69 10.26
C SER A 81 15.50 -30.78 9.39
N TYR A 82 15.62 -29.95 8.35
CA TYR A 82 16.82 -29.86 7.53
C TYR A 82 17.71 -28.73 8.02
N GLN A 83 19.00 -29.03 8.22
CA GLN A 83 19.93 -28.13 8.90
C GLN A 83 21.29 -28.14 8.22
N ARG A 84 21.90 -26.95 8.10
CA ARG A 84 23.27 -26.78 7.58
C ARG A 84 24.11 -25.87 8.48
N TRP A 85 23.90 -26.00 9.80
CA TRP A 85 24.69 -25.28 10.80
C TRP A 85 26.19 -25.41 10.56
N GLN A 86 26.90 -24.32 10.75
CA GLN A 86 28.34 -24.37 10.90
C GLN A 86 28.68 -25.19 12.15
N GLY A 87 29.83 -25.88 12.15
CA GLY A 87 30.32 -26.55 13.35
C GLY A 87 30.38 -25.61 14.56
N GLY A 88 29.62 -25.93 15.60
CA GLY A 88 29.48 -25.12 16.82
C GLY A 88 28.26 -24.20 16.87
N GLN A 89 27.44 -24.16 15.82
CA GLN A 89 26.19 -23.38 15.75
C GLN A 89 24.95 -24.30 15.84
N PRO A 90 23.78 -23.78 16.25
CA PRO A 90 23.59 -22.44 16.83
C PRO A 90 24.25 -22.34 18.21
N ASP A 91 24.90 -21.23 18.50
CA ASP A 91 25.63 -21.04 19.76
C ASP A 91 24.86 -20.20 20.79
N ASN A 92 23.75 -19.60 20.37
CA ASN A 92 22.87 -18.72 21.13
C ASN A 92 23.63 -17.62 21.90
N LEU A 93 24.67 -17.05 21.28
CA LEU A 93 25.52 -16.06 21.93
C LEU A 93 24.80 -14.70 22.10
N LEU A 94 24.28 -14.44 23.30
CA LEU A 94 23.48 -13.24 23.64
C LEU A 94 22.03 -13.29 23.15
N ASN A 95 21.37 -14.46 23.19
CA ASN A 95 19.98 -14.63 22.76
C ASN A 95 19.82 -14.38 21.25
N GLN A 96 20.52 -15.19 20.47
CA GLN A 96 20.53 -15.10 19.02
C GLN A 96 19.45 -15.99 18.44
N ASP A 97 18.52 -15.36 17.73
CA ASP A 97 17.28 -16.03 17.38
C ASP A 97 17.03 -16.12 15.87
N TYR A 98 17.93 -15.59 15.02
CA TYR A 98 17.64 -15.37 13.60
C TYR A 98 18.66 -16.03 12.69
N LEU A 99 18.18 -16.78 11.68
CA LEU A 99 19.03 -17.62 10.85
C LEU A 99 19.72 -16.83 9.74
N MET A 100 21.04 -16.93 9.71
CA MET A 100 21.88 -16.33 8.68
C MET A 100 22.73 -17.37 7.96
N MET A 101 22.87 -17.19 6.65
CA MET A 101 23.75 -17.98 5.80
C MET A 101 25.03 -17.19 5.50
N ARG A 102 26.20 -17.82 5.67
CA ARG A 102 27.52 -17.20 5.44
C ARG A 102 28.42 -17.97 4.46
N PRO A 103 29.21 -17.29 3.62
CA PRO A 103 30.28 -17.89 2.84
C PRO A 103 31.58 -18.06 3.66
N PRO A 104 32.52 -18.92 3.21
CA PRO A 104 32.37 -19.89 2.11
C PRO A 104 31.57 -21.12 2.54
N GLY A 105 30.87 -21.76 1.61
CA GLY A 105 30.14 -23.02 1.86
C GLY A 105 28.68 -22.87 2.31
N ALA A 106 28.24 -21.63 2.54
CA ALA A 106 26.84 -21.31 2.82
C ALA A 106 26.30 -22.09 4.03
N THR A 107 27.10 -22.10 5.10
CA THR A 107 26.73 -22.69 6.38
C THR A 107 25.96 -21.70 7.23
N TRP A 108 25.16 -22.24 8.15
CA TRP A 108 24.21 -21.46 8.93
C TRP A 108 24.77 -21.03 10.28
N TYR A 109 24.37 -19.84 10.70
CA TYR A 109 24.69 -19.19 11.97
C TYR A 109 23.41 -18.55 12.50
N ASP A 110 23.20 -18.59 13.81
CA ASP A 110 22.23 -17.73 14.47
C ASP A 110 22.86 -16.35 14.68
N MET A 111 22.01 -15.33 14.76
CA MET A 111 22.41 -13.96 14.96
C MET A 111 21.36 -13.24 15.81
N GLY A 112 21.79 -12.21 16.54
CA GLY A 112 20.91 -11.40 17.36
C GLY A 112 20.04 -10.44 16.55
N SER A 113 18.95 -9.96 17.17
CA SER A 113 17.95 -9.06 16.56
C SER A 113 18.49 -7.73 16.02
N THR A 114 19.67 -7.29 16.45
CA THR A 114 20.31 -6.03 16.03
C THR A 114 21.34 -6.22 14.93
N ALA A 115 21.63 -7.46 14.52
CA ALA A 115 22.53 -7.71 13.41
C ALA A 115 21.91 -7.19 12.10
N VAL A 116 22.75 -6.69 11.20
CA VAL A 116 22.36 -6.22 9.87
C VAL A 116 23.14 -7.03 8.84
N ALA A 117 22.43 -7.79 8.01
CA ALA A 117 23.04 -8.50 6.90
C ALA A 117 23.08 -7.60 5.66
N ALA A 118 24.02 -7.85 4.75
CA ALA A 118 24.14 -7.08 3.50
C ALA A 118 23.03 -7.40 2.49
N ALA A 119 22.36 -8.54 2.66
CA ALA A 119 21.31 -9.03 1.79
C ALA A 119 20.41 -10.03 2.51
N TYR A 120 19.31 -10.40 1.86
CA TYR A 120 18.50 -11.56 2.22
C TYR A 120 18.13 -12.36 0.97
N LEU A 121 17.79 -13.65 1.15
CA LEU A 121 17.29 -14.50 0.08
C LEU A 121 15.77 -14.44 0.11
N LEU A 122 15.18 -13.82 -0.91
CA LEU A 122 13.74 -13.79 -1.16
C LEU A 122 13.34 -15.10 -1.82
N GLU A 123 12.37 -15.80 -1.24
CA GLU A 123 11.64 -16.87 -1.89
C GLU A 123 10.27 -16.36 -2.31
N ARG A 124 9.90 -16.67 -3.56
CA ARG A 124 8.54 -16.54 -4.04
C ARG A 124 8.07 -17.96 -4.32
N GLU A 125 6.96 -18.36 -3.72
CA GLU A 125 6.29 -19.58 -4.17
C GLU A 125 6.03 -19.43 -5.68
N ASN A 126 6.14 -20.49 -6.47
CA ASN A 126 5.84 -20.45 -7.90
C ASN A 126 4.39 -19.97 -8.09
N VAL A 127 4.18 -18.66 -8.26
CA VAL A 127 2.88 -18.02 -8.00
C VAL A 127 1.85 -18.37 -9.09
N PHE A 128 2.31 -18.79 -10.26
CA PHE A 128 1.43 -19.08 -11.39
C PHE A 128 1.49 -20.57 -11.75
N GLN A 129 0.37 -21.26 -11.59
CA GLN A 129 0.18 -22.62 -12.10
C GLN A 129 -0.20 -22.57 -13.58
N THR A 130 0.73 -22.10 -14.41
CA THR A 130 0.55 -22.05 -15.86
C THR A 130 0.55 -23.45 -16.47
N ASP A 131 -0.14 -23.64 -17.59
CA ASP A 131 -0.12 -24.91 -18.31
C ASP A 131 1.16 -25.01 -19.15
N PRO A 132 2.08 -25.96 -18.86
CA PRO A 132 3.32 -26.10 -19.62
C PRO A 132 3.14 -26.39 -21.11
N ASN A 133 1.93 -26.77 -21.55
CA ASN A 133 1.62 -27.04 -22.95
C ASN A 133 0.85 -25.90 -23.62
N ASN A 134 0.54 -24.83 -22.88
CA ASN A 134 -0.14 -23.65 -23.37
C ASN A 134 0.65 -22.39 -22.99
N PRO A 135 1.32 -21.71 -23.92
CA PRO A 135 2.17 -20.56 -23.61
C PRO A 135 1.42 -19.26 -23.26
N ASP A 136 0.09 -19.31 -23.21
CA ASP A 136 -0.87 -18.24 -22.94
C ASP A 136 -2.03 -18.90 -22.16
N THR A 137 -1.83 -19.09 -20.87
CA THR A 137 -2.62 -20.01 -20.04
C THR A 137 -4.07 -19.54 -19.89
N ASP A 138 -4.29 -18.23 -19.75
CA ASP A 138 -5.62 -17.65 -19.63
C ASP A 138 -6.28 -17.24 -20.95
N GLY A 139 -5.50 -17.16 -22.03
CA GLY A 139 -5.99 -16.94 -23.39
C GLY A 139 -6.31 -15.49 -23.70
N ASP A 140 -5.74 -14.51 -23.01
CA ASP A 140 -5.95 -13.08 -23.26
C ASP A 140 -5.12 -12.55 -24.46
N GLY A 141 -4.11 -13.31 -24.88
CA GLY A 141 -3.21 -12.98 -26.00
C GLY A 141 -1.85 -12.44 -25.59
N LEU A 142 -1.56 -12.28 -24.30
CA LEU A 142 -0.23 -12.20 -23.74
C LEU A 142 0.32 -13.60 -23.50
N LYS A 143 1.63 -13.72 -23.37
CA LYS A 143 2.25 -15.00 -23.04
C LYS A 143 2.57 -15.04 -21.57
N ASP A 144 2.44 -16.21 -20.95
CA ASP A 144 2.73 -16.42 -19.54
C ASP A 144 4.08 -15.83 -19.11
N GLY A 145 5.09 -16.02 -19.96
CA GLY A 145 6.43 -15.54 -19.72
C GLY A 145 6.60 -14.03 -19.87
N ASP A 146 5.85 -13.40 -20.76
CA ASP A 146 5.89 -11.95 -20.95
C ASP A 146 5.17 -11.23 -19.80
N GLU A 147 4.01 -11.77 -19.39
CA GLU A 147 3.23 -11.32 -18.25
C GLU A 147 4.06 -11.33 -16.97
N ALA A 148 4.57 -12.49 -16.58
CA ALA A 148 5.35 -12.60 -15.35
C ALA A 148 6.68 -11.82 -15.41
N ARG A 149 7.33 -11.73 -16.58
CA ARG A 149 8.66 -11.10 -16.69
C ARG A 149 8.60 -9.58 -16.83
N PHE A 150 7.74 -9.07 -17.68
CA PHE A 150 7.76 -7.67 -18.11
C PHE A 150 6.58 -6.88 -17.54
N TYR A 151 5.38 -7.43 -17.64
CA TYR A 151 4.15 -6.70 -17.30
C TYR A 151 3.76 -6.84 -15.82
N LYS A 152 4.24 -7.90 -15.16
CA LYS A 152 3.93 -8.27 -13.78
C LYS A 152 2.45 -8.58 -13.54
N THR A 153 1.75 -8.97 -14.60
CA THR A 153 0.37 -9.44 -14.58
C THR A 153 0.29 -10.93 -14.19
N ASP A 154 -0.92 -11.41 -13.93
CA ASP A 154 -1.23 -12.77 -13.53
C ASP A 154 -1.58 -13.65 -14.75
N PRO A 155 -0.65 -14.48 -15.27
CA PRO A 155 -0.84 -15.26 -16.50
C PRO A 155 -1.89 -16.37 -16.43
N VAL A 156 -2.57 -16.54 -15.30
CA VAL A 156 -3.74 -17.43 -15.20
C VAL A 156 -5.05 -16.66 -15.07
N ARG A 157 -5.02 -15.34 -15.25
CA ARG A 157 -6.20 -14.48 -15.18
C ARG A 157 -6.11 -13.35 -16.21
N VAL A 158 -7.03 -13.44 -17.17
CA VAL A 158 -7.24 -12.50 -18.29
C VAL A 158 -7.24 -11.01 -17.91
N ASP A 159 -7.64 -10.67 -16.69
CA ASP A 159 -7.84 -9.30 -16.17
C ASP A 159 -7.23 -9.24 -14.77
N THR A 160 -6.03 -8.67 -14.63
CA THR A 160 -5.22 -8.73 -13.40
C THR A 160 -5.66 -7.77 -12.29
N ASP A 161 -6.42 -6.72 -12.53
CA ASP A 161 -6.92 -5.86 -11.44
C ASP A 161 -8.44 -5.95 -11.25
N GLY A 162 -9.13 -6.61 -12.18
CA GLY A 162 -10.54 -6.94 -12.10
C GLY A 162 -11.45 -5.77 -12.49
N ASP A 163 -10.98 -4.84 -13.31
CA ASP A 163 -11.69 -3.64 -13.70
C ASP A 163 -12.60 -3.83 -14.93
N GLY A 164 -12.45 -4.98 -15.62
CA GLY A 164 -13.21 -5.36 -16.80
C GLY A 164 -12.47 -5.20 -18.13
N LEU A 165 -11.20 -4.80 -18.12
CA LEU A 165 -10.28 -4.85 -19.26
C LEU A 165 -9.33 -6.04 -19.12
N SER A 166 -8.98 -6.67 -20.24
CA SER A 166 -7.91 -7.68 -20.20
C SER A 166 -6.53 -7.02 -20.16
N ASP A 167 -5.55 -7.70 -19.55
CA ASP A 167 -4.17 -7.22 -19.47
C ASP A 167 -3.62 -6.91 -20.88
N PHE A 168 -3.94 -7.77 -21.86
CA PHE A 168 -3.65 -7.52 -23.27
C PHE A 168 -4.24 -6.20 -23.78
N GLU A 169 -5.52 -5.92 -23.51
CA GLU A 169 -6.20 -4.72 -23.99
C GLU A 169 -5.59 -3.46 -23.38
N GLU A 170 -5.33 -3.48 -22.09
CA GLU A 170 -4.71 -2.37 -21.39
C GLU A 170 -3.32 -2.07 -21.96
N ILE A 171 -2.47 -3.09 -22.10
CA ILE A 171 -1.11 -2.89 -22.60
C ILE A 171 -1.08 -2.48 -24.08
N ARG A 172 -1.88 -3.13 -24.93
CA ARG A 172 -1.76 -3.02 -26.39
C ARG A 172 -2.68 -1.99 -27.02
N ARG A 173 -3.79 -1.66 -26.36
CA ARG A 173 -4.86 -0.86 -26.97
C ARG A 173 -5.12 0.44 -26.23
N PHE A 174 -5.25 0.40 -24.91
CA PHE A 174 -5.66 1.57 -24.12
C PHE A 174 -4.49 2.28 -23.43
N HIS A 175 -3.38 1.57 -23.25
CA HIS A 175 -2.16 2.04 -22.60
C HIS A 175 -2.38 2.48 -21.13
N THR A 176 -3.35 1.85 -20.47
CA THR A 176 -3.59 1.88 -19.02
C THR A 176 -2.65 0.91 -18.29
N ASN A 177 -2.70 0.89 -16.96
CA ASN A 177 -1.86 0.04 -16.13
C ASN A 177 -2.61 -1.20 -15.65
N PRO A 178 -2.29 -2.42 -16.14
CA PRO A 178 -3.01 -3.67 -15.84
C PRO A 178 -2.88 -4.19 -14.41
N LEU A 179 -2.33 -3.38 -13.51
CA LEU A 179 -2.16 -3.68 -12.10
C LEU A 179 -2.97 -2.71 -11.22
N LEU A 180 -3.68 -1.77 -11.83
CA LEU A 180 -4.42 -0.69 -11.18
C LEU A 180 -5.75 -0.52 -11.90
N ALA A 181 -6.82 -0.94 -11.23
CA ALA A 181 -8.17 -0.81 -11.78
C ALA A 181 -8.58 0.63 -12.13
N ASP A 182 -7.86 1.63 -11.63
CA ASP A 182 -8.01 3.07 -11.87
C ASP A 182 -6.59 3.63 -12.12
N THR A 183 -6.25 3.88 -13.38
CA THR A 183 -4.89 4.23 -13.79
C THR A 183 -4.51 5.66 -13.43
N ASP A 184 -5.47 6.59 -13.41
CA ASP A 184 -5.22 8.00 -13.18
C ASP A 184 -5.61 8.51 -11.78
N ASP A 185 -6.18 7.64 -10.94
CA ASP A 185 -6.51 7.85 -9.52
C ASP A 185 -7.57 8.95 -9.31
N ASP A 186 -8.56 9.05 -10.21
CA ASP A 186 -9.72 9.92 -10.07
C ASP A 186 -10.90 9.25 -9.32
N GLY A 187 -10.87 7.92 -9.21
CA GLY A 187 -11.84 7.06 -8.55
C GLY A 187 -12.86 6.38 -9.46
N LEU A 188 -12.74 6.51 -10.78
CA LEU A 188 -13.39 5.66 -11.78
C LEU A 188 -12.42 4.57 -12.26
N ALA A 189 -12.96 3.38 -12.54
CA ALA A 189 -12.14 2.30 -13.06
C ALA A 189 -11.95 2.44 -14.59
N ASP A 190 -10.81 2.06 -15.14
CA ASP A 190 -10.48 2.29 -16.56
C ASP A 190 -11.52 1.63 -17.50
N GLY A 191 -11.96 0.42 -17.16
CA GLY A 191 -13.06 -0.27 -17.84
C GLY A 191 -14.40 0.47 -17.76
N GLU A 192 -14.71 1.12 -16.64
CA GLU A 192 -15.94 1.92 -16.49
C GLU A 192 -15.85 3.20 -17.34
N GLU A 193 -14.71 3.86 -17.34
CA GLU A 193 -14.46 5.04 -18.15
C GLU A 193 -14.63 4.77 -19.64
N LEU A 194 -14.01 3.73 -20.18
CA LEU A 194 -14.09 3.43 -21.61
C LEU A 194 -15.50 3.01 -22.06
N PHE A 195 -16.17 2.14 -21.29
CA PHE A 195 -17.41 1.51 -21.73
C PHE A 195 -18.68 2.19 -21.26
N ARG A 196 -18.64 2.97 -20.18
CA ARG A 196 -19.83 3.59 -19.58
C ARG A 196 -19.84 5.11 -19.69
N TYR A 197 -18.74 5.77 -19.35
CA TYR A 197 -18.68 7.24 -19.32
C TYR A 197 -18.05 7.84 -20.58
N HIS A 198 -17.33 7.02 -21.35
CA HIS A 198 -16.60 7.38 -22.55
C HIS A 198 -15.56 8.49 -22.31
N THR A 199 -14.90 8.43 -21.16
CA THR A 199 -13.79 9.29 -20.74
C THR A 199 -12.43 8.68 -21.10
N ASP A 200 -11.35 9.44 -20.88
CA ASP A 200 -9.96 9.04 -21.13
C ASP A 200 -9.32 8.57 -19.82
N PRO A 201 -9.10 7.25 -19.62
CA PRO A 201 -8.62 6.67 -18.35
C PRO A 201 -7.17 7.01 -17.97
N LEU A 202 -6.57 7.94 -18.71
CA LEU A 202 -5.24 8.47 -18.46
C LEU A 202 -5.29 9.93 -17.97
N LYS A 203 -6.49 10.45 -17.71
CA LYS A 203 -6.74 11.83 -17.31
C LYS A 203 -7.92 11.92 -16.35
N GLN A 204 -7.60 12.32 -15.13
CA GLN A 204 -8.61 12.63 -14.12
C GLN A 204 -9.68 13.62 -14.60
N ASP A 205 -9.36 14.49 -15.57
CA ASP A 205 -10.25 15.48 -16.18
C ASP A 205 -10.14 15.34 -17.71
N SER A 206 -11.09 14.63 -18.30
CA SER A 206 -11.05 14.24 -19.72
C SER A 206 -11.23 15.41 -20.68
N ASP A 207 -12.07 16.38 -20.31
CA ASP A 207 -12.43 17.52 -21.17
C ASP A 207 -11.64 18.81 -20.88
N GLY A 208 -10.94 18.85 -19.75
CA GLY A 208 -10.01 19.90 -19.34
C GLY A 208 -10.67 21.15 -18.77
N ASP A 209 -11.88 21.04 -18.20
CA ASP A 209 -12.61 22.18 -17.61
C ASP A 209 -12.28 22.46 -16.13
N GLY A 210 -11.53 21.55 -15.49
CA GLY A 210 -11.05 21.64 -14.11
C GLY A 210 -11.86 20.83 -13.10
N TYR A 211 -12.82 20.02 -13.53
CA TYR A 211 -13.51 19.03 -12.70
C TYR A 211 -13.08 17.62 -13.10
N SER A 212 -13.00 16.69 -12.13
CA SER A 212 -12.62 15.31 -12.46
C SER A 212 -13.82 14.53 -12.97
N ASP A 213 -13.59 13.50 -13.79
CA ASP A 213 -14.64 12.72 -14.44
C ASP A 213 -15.57 12.05 -13.40
N LEU A 214 -15.01 11.48 -12.32
CA LEU A 214 -15.80 10.97 -11.19
C LEU A 214 -16.74 12.02 -10.61
N LEU A 215 -16.26 13.26 -10.48
CA LEU A 215 -17.00 14.35 -9.86
C LEU A 215 -18.21 14.72 -10.73
N GLU A 216 -17.98 14.78 -12.03
CA GLU A 216 -19.00 15.10 -13.03
C GLU A 216 -20.09 14.04 -13.08
N VAL A 217 -19.69 12.77 -13.17
CA VAL A 217 -20.61 11.63 -13.08
C VAL A 217 -21.40 11.66 -11.78
N THR A 218 -20.75 11.94 -10.66
CA THR A 218 -21.38 12.01 -9.33
C THR A 218 -22.43 13.12 -9.25
N TYR A 219 -22.18 14.26 -9.90
CA TYR A 219 -23.06 15.43 -9.88
C TYR A 219 -23.95 15.57 -11.12
N GLY A 220 -23.92 14.59 -12.02
CA GLY A 220 -24.81 14.48 -13.19
C GLY A 220 -24.49 15.47 -14.31
N SER A 221 -23.23 15.88 -14.45
CA SER A 221 -22.72 16.56 -15.63
C SER A 221 -22.07 15.57 -16.61
N ASP A 222 -21.76 16.03 -17.83
CA ASP A 222 -21.16 15.23 -18.91
C ASP A 222 -19.63 15.40 -18.88
N PRO A 223 -18.85 14.37 -18.48
CA PRO A 223 -17.41 14.45 -18.30
C PRO A 223 -16.60 14.57 -19.61
N THR A 224 -17.28 14.57 -20.76
CA THR A 224 -16.63 14.65 -22.08
C THR A 224 -16.83 16.02 -22.75
N LEU A 225 -17.44 16.97 -22.04
CA LEU A 225 -17.89 18.22 -22.61
C LEU A 225 -17.63 19.40 -21.67
N ALA A 226 -16.53 20.13 -21.92
CA ALA A 226 -16.03 21.23 -21.07
C ALA A 226 -16.99 22.42 -20.85
N SER A 227 -18.17 22.41 -21.47
CA SER A 227 -19.24 23.38 -21.23
C SER A 227 -20.30 22.89 -20.23
N SER A 228 -20.27 21.60 -19.89
CA SER A 228 -21.16 20.91 -18.98
C SER A 228 -20.45 20.69 -17.65
N VAL A 229 -20.26 21.74 -16.87
CA VAL A 229 -19.68 21.63 -15.54
C VAL A 229 -20.69 21.08 -14.52
N PRO A 230 -20.24 20.45 -13.41
CA PRO A 230 -21.07 20.21 -12.24
C PRO A 230 -21.78 21.50 -11.82
N GLY A 231 -23.09 21.42 -11.55
CA GLY A 231 -23.84 22.54 -11.00
C GLY A 231 -23.12 23.13 -9.78
N PRO A 232 -23.22 24.45 -9.52
CA PRO A 232 -22.39 25.15 -8.55
C PRO A 232 -22.32 24.32 -7.27
N GLN A 233 -21.12 23.80 -6.97
CA GLN A 233 -20.89 23.10 -5.72
C GLN A 233 -21.13 24.11 -4.61
N SER A 234 -22.37 24.17 -4.15
CA SER A 234 -22.72 24.89 -2.96
C SER A 234 -22.16 24.09 -1.79
N ARG A 235 -20.84 24.09 -1.65
CA ARG A 235 -20.18 24.08 -0.35
C ARG A 235 -20.55 25.39 0.32
N ILE A 236 -21.80 25.47 0.78
CA ILE A 236 -22.08 26.34 1.90
C ILE A 236 -21.38 25.63 3.07
N PHE A 237 -20.16 26.05 3.39
CA PHE A 237 -19.77 26.03 4.79
C PHE A 237 -20.78 26.99 5.43
N THR A 238 -21.91 26.50 5.95
CA THR A 238 -22.81 27.38 6.69
C THR A 238 -22.00 27.84 7.88
N ALA A 239 -21.49 29.05 7.80
CA ALA A 239 -20.92 29.75 8.92
C ALA A 239 -21.93 30.81 9.32
N VAL A 240 -22.07 31.01 10.63
CA VAL A 240 -22.79 32.18 11.14
C VAL A 240 -21.72 33.22 11.45
N GLU A 241 -21.85 34.39 10.82
CA GLU A 241 -21.12 35.58 11.26
C GLU A 241 -21.93 36.23 12.38
N ILE A 242 -21.29 36.40 13.54
CA ILE A 242 -21.86 37.16 14.66
C ILE A 242 -21.06 38.45 14.78
N GLU A 243 -21.73 39.57 14.53
CA GLU A 243 -21.21 40.92 14.76
C GLU A 243 -21.94 41.56 15.94
N PHE A 244 -21.19 42.17 16.86
CA PHE A 244 -21.76 42.94 17.96
C PHE A 244 -20.86 44.12 18.34
N ASP A 245 -21.50 45.23 18.67
CA ASP A 245 -20.83 46.42 19.20
C ASP A 245 -20.25 46.14 20.59
N THR A 246 -19.04 46.64 20.84
CA THR A 246 -18.38 46.52 22.14
C THR A 246 -18.13 47.88 22.77
N LYS A 247 -18.15 47.91 24.11
CA LYS A 247 -17.67 49.04 24.90
C LYS A 247 -16.25 48.78 25.39
N LEU A 248 -15.44 49.82 25.41
CA LEU A 248 -14.05 49.75 25.85
C LEU A 248 -13.97 49.20 27.28
N GLY A 249 -13.25 48.08 27.45
CA GLY A 249 -12.96 47.46 28.75
C GLY A 249 -14.01 46.45 29.26
N GLU A 250 -15.16 46.28 28.60
CA GLU A 250 -16.14 45.26 28.97
C GLU A 250 -15.73 43.86 28.46
N LEU A 251 -16.08 42.81 29.21
CA LEU A 251 -15.82 41.43 28.80
C LEU A 251 -17.05 40.80 28.16
N TYR A 252 -16.89 40.24 26.97
CA TYR A 252 -17.94 39.54 26.23
C TYR A 252 -17.61 38.05 26.16
N GLN A 253 -18.60 37.20 26.41
CA GLN A 253 -18.48 35.75 26.31
C GLN A 253 -19.52 35.23 25.32
N MET A 254 -19.06 34.48 24.33
CA MET A 254 -19.95 33.75 23.44
C MET A 254 -20.44 32.49 24.15
N GLN A 255 -21.73 32.20 24.00
CA GLN A 255 -22.36 31.03 24.57
C GLN A 255 -23.21 30.29 23.54
N VAL A 256 -23.32 28.99 23.76
CA VAL A 256 -24.04 28.08 22.90
C VAL A 256 -25.04 27.25 23.71
N LEU A 257 -26.23 27.01 23.16
CA LEU A 257 -27.26 26.21 23.84
C LEU A 257 -26.89 24.72 23.75
N ALA A 258 -26.68 24.09 24.90
CA ALA A 258 -26.47 22.65 25.02
C ALA A 258 -27.80 21.90 24.94
N ASP A 259 -27.74 20.63 24.53
CA ASP A 259 -28.92 19.77 24.28
C ASP A 259 -29.84 19.60 25.51
N ALA A 260 -29.32 19.81 26.72
CA ALA A 260 -30.09 19.80 27.98
C ALA A 260 -30.85 21.13 28.27
N GLY A 261 -30.86 22.09 27.35
CA GLY A 261 -31.53 23.38 27.49
C GLY A 261 -30.76 24.45 28.28
N GLY A 262 -29.50 24.17 28.65
CA GLY A 262 -28.60 25.11 29.34
C GLY A 262 -27.60 25.79 28.40
N TRP A 263 -27.11 26.98 28.74
CA TRP A 263 -26.10 27.69 27.95
C TRP A 263 -24.68 27.39 28.45
N THR A 264 -23.76 27.05 27.54
CA THR A 264 -22.35 26.79 27.83
C THR A 264 -21.45 27.81 27.15
N ASN A 265 -20.28 28.09 27.74
CA ASN A 265 -19.32 29.04 27.18
C ASN A 265 -18.63 28.44 25.95
N TYR A 266 -18.57 29.20 24.87
CA TYR A 266 -17.87 28.86 23.64
C TYR A 266 -16.66 29.77 23.46
N GLY A 267 -15.46 29.16 23.43
CA GLY A 267 -14.21 29.89 23.25
C GLY A 267 -13.83 30.83 24.41
N ALA A 268 -12.81 31.66 24.16
CA ALA A 268 -12.29 32.63 25.12
C ALA A 268 -13.19 33.88 25.25
N LYS A 269 -13.04 34.61 26.36
CA LYS A 269 -13.63 35.95 26.53
C LYS A 269 -12.97 36.97 25.62
N TYR A 270 -13.72 37.98 25.22
CA TYR A 270 -13.25 39.11 24.43
C TYR A 270 -13.32 40.40 25.25
N VAL A 271 -12.24 41.18 25.25
CA VAL A 271 -12.21 42.53 25.83
C VAL A 271 -12.69 43.51 24.76
N GLY A 272 -13.75 44.24 25.05
CA GLY A 272 -14.28 45.26 24.15
C GLY A 272 -13.28 46.41 23.98
N THR A 273 -13.14 46.86 22.74
CA THR A 273 -12.23 47.95 22.37
C THR A 273 -12.97 49.24 22.03
N GLY A 274 -14.30 49.24 22.06
CA GLY A 274 -15.12 50.35 21.56
C GLY A 274 -15.43 50.25 20.05
N GLN A 275 -15.08 49.13 19.41
CA GLN A 275 -15.36 48.83 18.00
C GLN A 275 -16.14 47.50 17.89
N PRO A 276 -16.87 47.28 16.78
CA PRO A 276 -17.53 46.00 16.54
C PRO A 276 -16.55 44.84 16.51
N ILE A 277 -16.98 43.67 16.98
CA ILE A 277 -16.24 42.41 16.82
C ILE A 277 -17.07 41.50 15.91
N SER A 278 -16.47 41.05 14.80
CA SER A 278 -17.02 39.98 13.96
C SER A 278 -16.33 38.64 14.24
N ARG A 279 -17.11 37.56 14.26
CA ARG A 279 -16.61 36.18 14.36
C ARG A 279 -17.32 35.27 13.39
N LEU A 280 -16.53 34.51 12.65
CA LEU A 280 -16.99 33.43 11.80
C LEU A 280 -16.99 32.11 12.58
N ILE A 281 -18.13 31.44 12.66
CA ILE A 281 -18.27 30.15 13.35
C ILE A 281 -18.73 29.09 12.37
N SER A 282 -17.98 28.00 12.24
CA SER A 282 -18.36 26.84 11.42
C SER A 282 -19.51 26.06 12.08
N THR A 283 -20.58 25.77 11.35
CA THR A 283 -21.67 24.91 11.87
C THR A 283 -21.34 23.41 11.79
N ARG A 284 -20.18 23.00 11.23
CA ARG A 284 -19.74 21.59 11.17
C ARG A 284 -19.40 21.03 12.55
N THR A 285 -18.85 21.87 13.43
CA THR A 285 -18.47 21.51 14.81
C THR A 285 -19.60 21.78 15.82
N ALA A 286 -20.72 22.36 15.38
CA ALA A 286 -21.82 22.82 16.22
C ALA A 286 -23.17 22.84 15.46
N PRO A 287 -23.68 21.70 14.96
CA PRO A 287 -24.91 21.66 14.20
C PRO A 287 -26.13 21.96 15.10
N LYS A 288 -27.09 22.77 14.61
CA LYS A 288 -28.39 23.07 15.24
C LYS A 288 -28.36 23.83 16.58
N GLN A 289 -27.37 24.68 16.82
CA GLN A 289 -27.25 25.39 18.09
C GLN A 289 -27.73 26.85 18.00
N LEU A 290 -28.48 27.29 19.02
CA LEU A 290 -28.76 28.71 19.24
C LEU A 290 -27.53 29.37 19.88
N TRP A 291 -27.20 30.58 19.42
CA TRP A 291 -26.04 31.33 19.86
C TRP A 291 -26.47 32.62 20.56
N ARG A 292 -25.70 33.03 21.56
CA ARG A 292 -25.82 34.37 22.13
C ARG A 292 -24.46 34.92 22.56
N VAL A 293 -24.38 36.24 22.62
CA VAL A 293 -23.27 36.96 23.25
C VAL A 293 -23.78 37.54 24.55
N VAL A 294 -23.09 37.25 25.65
CA VAL A 294 -23.41 37.82 26.96
C VAL A 294 -22.28 38.73 27.42
N ILE A 295 -22.64 39.85 28.04
CA ILE A 295 -21.69 40.69 28.76
C ILE A 295 -21.39 39.97 30.08
N SER A 296 -20.18 39.44 30.21
CA SER A 296 -19.69 38.89 31.46
C SER A 296 -19.31 40.06 32.36
N LYS A 297 -20.11 40.33 33.39
CA LYS A 297 -19.64 41.09 34.55
C LYS A 297 -18.53 40.31 35.27
#